data_AF-A0A1Q3ZZB0-F1
#
_entry.id   AF-A0A1Q3ZZB0-F1
#
_cell.length_a   1.000
_cell.length_b   1.000
_cell.length_c   1.000
_cell.angle_alpha   90.00
_cell.angle_beta   90.00
_cell.angle_gamma   90.00
#
_symmetry.space_group_name_H-M   'P 1'
#
loop_
_entity.id
_entity.type
_entity.pdbx_description
1 polymer ?
#
loop_
_entity_poly.entity_id
_entity_poly.type
_entity_poly.pdbx_seq_one_letter_code
_entity_poly.pdbx_strand_id
1 'polypeptide(L)'
;MRGWFPARRFDWGADGDEVPVLMCLWNRPERITDVLELLDAQDHAPGVHLYLWNNRRSDHGRYLDALRAFTASGALRAVSIVKSPHNIGSIARFYWARKLELVRSGRAVVVLDDDEDITSRFIAEAVGQYDASAVTAWWAWRFKSGYYWDREFAGPGEPVDHVGPGGSILSTAIVADPSFFTGIPDEFRMLDDVWLSHYAPAHGFELRKLVTDIRFVLDETNQFHGQSDIKPRFHDYLVRHG
;
A
#
# COMPACT_ATOMS: atom_id res chain seq x y z
N MET A 1 -15.99 4.23 -6.64
CA MET A 1 -16.34 5.18 -5.54
C MET A 1 -15.80 6.57 -5.91
N ARG A 2 -16.53 7.68 -5.70
CA ARG A 2 -16.13 9.05 -6.17
C ARG A 2 -14.91 9.67 -5.44
N GLY A 3 -14.11 8.89 -4.70
CA GLY A 3 -12.98 9.40 -3.91
C GLY A 3 -13.38 10.34 -2.75
N TRP A 4 -14.67 10.43 -2.43
CA TRP A 4 -15.19 11.27 -1.37
C TRP A 4 -15.51 10.44 -0.14
N PHE A 5 -14.66 10.58 0.87
CA PHE A 5 -14.82 10.01 2.20
C PHE A 5 -14.31 11.03 3.22
N PRO A 6 -14.99 11.16 4.39
CA PRO A 6 -14.54 12.04 5.44
C PRO A 6 -13.23 11.53 6.02
N ALA A 7 -12.24 12.41 6.12
CA ALA A 7 -10.95 12.12 6.74
C ALA A 7 -10.59 13.25 7.70
N ARG A 8 -9.89 12.91 8.77
CA ARG A 8 -9.30 13.89 9.69
C ARG A 8 -7.84 14.09 9.33
N ARG A 9 -7.38 15.34 9.29
CA ARG A 9 -5.99 15.72 9.04
C ARG A 9 -5.31 16.22 10.32
N PHE A 10 -4.06 15.83 10.47
CA PHE A 10 -3.07 16.37 11.40
C PHE A 10 -1.93 16.92 10.54
N ASP A 11 -1.49 18.14 10.84
CA ASP A 11 -0.59 18.90 9.97
C ASP A 11 0.56 19.49 10.80
N TRP A 12 1.78 19.26 10.33
CA TRP A 12 3.03 19.71 10.92
C TRP A 12 3.87 20.50 9.90
N GLY A 13 3.21 21.19 8.97
CA GLY A 13 3.85 22.06 7.99
C GLY A 13 3.92 21.46 6.60
N ALA A 14 2.87 20.74 6.18
CA ALA A 14 2.82 20.21 4.84
C ALA A 14 2.52 21.29 3.79
N ASP A 15 3.25 21.27 2.68
CA ASP A 15 3.19 22.25 1.59
C ASP A 15 2.64 21.68 0.27
N GLY A 16 2.46 20.36 0.20
CA GLY A 16 1.86 19.65 -0.93
C GLY A 16 2.85 18.92 -1.84
N ASP A 17 4.16 19.09 -1.62
CA ASP A 17 5.22 18.39 -2.36
C ASP A 17 5.62 17.05 -1.71
N GLU A 18 5.00 16.70 -0.58
CA GLU A 18 5.29 15.45 0.12
C GLU A 18 4.95 14.21 -0.72
N VAL A 19 5.72 13.14 -0.49
CA VAL A 19 5.39 11.82 -1.00
C VAL A 19 4.21 11.25 -0.20
N PRO A 20 3.11 10.84 -0.86
CA PRO A 20 2.04 10.12 -0.18
C PRO A 20 2.49 8.72 0.19
N VAL A 21 2.26 8.36 1.44
CA VAL A 21 2.40 6.99 1.93
C VAL A 21 1.01 6.49 2.27
N LEU A 22 0.56 5.40 1.64
CA LEU A 22 -0.78 4.86 1.80
C LEU A 22 -0.71 3.59 2.64
N MET A 23 -1.51 3.52 3.72
CA MET A 23 -1.50 2.39 4.64
C MET A 23 -2.90 2.05 5.14
N CYS A 24 -3.23 0.76 5.17
CA CYS A 24 -4.39 0.24 5.87
C CYS A 24 -4.01 -0.15 7.29
N LEU A 25 -4.87 0.15 8.26
CA LEU A 25 -4.69 -0.24 9.66
C LEU A 25 -5.66 -1.35 10.03
N TRP A 26 -5.16 -2.45 10.59
CA TRP A 26 -5.99 -3.55 11.06
C TRP A 26 -5.39 -4.30 12.26
N ASN A 27 -6.12 -4.31 13.37
CA ASN A 27 -5.86 -5.17 14.53
C ASN A 27 -4.48 -5.02 15.20
N ARG A 28 -3.73 -3.95 14.89
CA ARG A 28 -2.42 -3.62 15.51
C ARG A 28 -2.36 -2.17 16.00
N PRO A 29 -3.32 -1.70 16.81
CA PRO A 29 -3.39 -0.29 17.16
C PRO A 29 -2.20 0.24 17.98
N GLU A 30 -1.41 -0.64 18.59
CA GLU A 30 -0.15 -0.33 19.25
C GLU A 30 0.95 0.15 18.32
N ARG A 31 0.95 -0.30 17.05
CA ARG A 31 2.01 0.01 16.08
C ARG A 31 2.00 1.44 15.58
N ILE A 32 0.93 2.20 15.83
CA ILE A 32 0.79 3.53 15.24
C ILE A 32 1.92 4.48 15.66
N THR A 33 2.41 4.40 16.91
CA THR A 33 3.51 5.25 17.36
C THR A 33 4.79 4.94 16.59
N ASP A 34 5.16 3.65 16.50
CA ASP A 34 6.33 3.20 15.74
C ASP A 34 6.25 3.63 14.28
N VAL A 35 5.08 3.50 13.64
CA VAL A 35 4.86 3.94 12.25
C VAL A 35 5.11 5.44 12.09
N LEU A 36 4.62 6.26 13.03
CA LEU A 36 4.84 7.71 12.99
C LEU A 36 6.33 8.05 13.13
N GLU A 37 7.03 7.39 14.06
CA GLU A 37 8.46 7.58 14.28
C GLU A 37 9.30 7.14 13.08
N LEU A 38 9.00 5.97 12.49
CA LEU A 38 9.68 5.45 11.30
C LEU A 38 9.56 6.40 10.10
N LEU A 39 8.37 6.98 9.90
CA LEU A 39 8.12 7.91 8.80
C LEU A 39 8.67 9.31 9.08
N ASP A 40 8.71 9.75 10.34
CA ASP A 40 9.34 11.02 10.72
C ASP A 40 10.87 10.96 10.58
N ALA A 41 11.46 9.79 10.77
CA ALA A 41 12.90 9.56 10.63
C ALA A 41 13.41 9.43 9.19
N GLN A 42 12.57 9.63 8.17
CA GLN A 42 12.98 9.45 6.77
C GLN A 42 13.92 10.56 6.28
N ASP A 43 14.95 10.18 5.53
CA ASP A 43 15.87 11.08 4.83
C ASP A 43 15.29 11.47 3.46
N HIS A 44 14.21 12.25 3.48
CA HIS A 44 13.55 12.73 2.27
C HIS A 44 13.10 14.19 2.45
N ALA A 45 13.82 15.12 1.83
CA ALA A 45 13.64 16.56 2.05
C ALA A 45 12.23 17.08 1.77
N PRO A 46 11.53 16.67 0.69
CA PRO A 46 10.11 17.04 0.47
C PRO A 46 9.16 16.53 1.56
N GLY A 47 9.57 15.55 2.36
CA GLY A 47 8.78 15.00 3.43
C GLY A 47 7.71 14.00 2.98
N VAL A 48 6.92 13.56 3.96
CA VAL A 48 5.93 12.49 3.84
C VAL A 48 4.57 13.00 4.29
N HIS A 49 3.53 12.66 3.53
CA HIS A 49 2.15 12.73 3.97
C HIS A 49 1.59 11.31 4.08
N LEU A 50 1.37 10.86 5.32
CA LEU A 50 0.79 9.55 5.61
C LEU A 50 -0.74 9.56 5.47
N TYR A 51 -1.27 8.64 4.69
CA TYR A 51 -2.69 8.42 4.44
C TYR A 51 -3.13 7.08 5.03
N LEU A 52 -3.83 7.15 6.15
CA LEU A 52 -4.29 6.01 6.92
C LEU A 52 -5.73 5.66 6.58
N TRP A 53 -6.00 4.39 6.32
CA TRP A 53 -7.34 3.83 6.26
C TRP A 53 -7.58 2.90 7.45
N ASN A 54 -8.34 3.35 8.45
CA ASN A 54 -8.67 2.50 9.59
C ASN A 54 -9.81 1.54 9.25
N ASN A 55 -9.47 0.26 9.05
CA ASN A 55 -10.44 -0.81 8.83
C ASN A 55 -11.09 -1.32 10.13
N ARG A 56 -10.57 -0.97 11.30
CA ARG A 56 -11.10 -1.38 12.60
C ARG A 56 -11.68 -0.19 13.38
N ARG A 57 -12.99 0.02 13.23
CA ARG A 57 -13.72 1.18 13.79
C ARG A 57 -13.49 1.40 15.29
N SER A 58 -13.37 0.33 16.09
CA SER A 58 -13.14 0.39 17.54
C SER A 58 -11.84 1.09 17.91
N ASP A 59 -10.82 0.96 17.06
CA ASP A 59 -9.45 1.39 17.37
C ASP A 59 -9.24 2.86 17.00
N HIS A 60 -10.23 3.50 16.37
CA HIS A 60 -10.10 4.86 15.86
C HIS A 60 -9.78 5.89 16.95
N GLY A 61 -10.36 5.77 18.14
CA GLY A 61 -10.05 6.68 19.25
C GLY A 61 -8.57 6.65 19.61
N ARG A 62 -8.00 5.44 19.73
CA ARG A 62 -6.59 5.22 20.03
C ARG A 62 -5.67 5.83 18.98
N TYR A 63 -5.99 5.68 17.69
CA TYR A 63 -5.23 6.35 16.63
C TYR A 63 -5.29 7.88 16.73
N LEU A 64 -6.47 8.46 17.03
CA LEU A 64 -6.59 9.91 17.18
C LEU A 64 -5.83 10.45 18.39
N ASP A 65 -5.72 9.67 19.46
CA ASP A 65 -5.00 10.07 20.66
C ASP A 65 -3.49 10.00 20.43
N ALA A 66 -2.99 8.95 19.77
CA ALA A 66 -1.60 8.87 19.34
C ALA A 66 -1.22 10.04 18.39
N LEU A 67 -2.04 10.33 17.38
CA LEU A 67 -1.82 11.43 16.45
C LEU A 67 -1.85 12.82 17.12
N ARG A 68 -2.62 12.99 18.20
CA ARG A 68 -2.64 14.23 18.98
C ARG A 68 -1.43 14.38 19.90
N ALA A 69 -0.91 13.27 20.41
CA ALA A 69 0.25 13.26 21.29
C ALA A 69 1.57 13.39 20.51
N PHE A 70 1.59 12.97 19.25
CA PHE A 70 2.78 13.02 18.40
C PHE A 70 3.17 14.44 18.00
N THR A 71 4.47 14.74 18.03
CA THR A 71 5.04 15.99 17.53
C THR A 71 6.08 15.63 16.48
N ALA A 72 5.77 15.87 15.20
CA ALA A 72 6.71 15.62 14.13
C ALA A 72 7.88 16.61 14.20
N SER A 73 9.09 16.10 13.96
CA SER A 73 10.33 16.89 13.99
C SER A 73 11.23 16.65 12.78
N GLY A 74 10.90 15.65 11.97
CA GLY A 74 11.63 15.28 10.75
C GLY A 74 10.74 15.35 9.52
N ALA A 75 10.70 14.24 8.77
CA ALA A 75 10.09 14.18 7.45
C ALA A 75 8.56 14.05 7.45
N LEU A 76 7.92 13.66 8.56
CA LEU A 76 6.47 13.48 8.57
C LEU A 76 5.77 14.84 8.65
N ARG A 77 5.20 15.31 7.54
CA ARG A 77 4.57 16.64 7.48
C ARG A 77 3.08 16.63 7.72
N ALA A 78 2.40 15.53 7.42
CA ALA A 78 0.98 15.40 7.68
C ALA A 78 0.54 13.94 7.83
N VAL A 79 -0.54 13.73 8.57
CA VAL A 79 -1.32 12.49 8.54
C VAL A 79 -2.77 12.80 8.15
N SER A 80 -3.36 11.97 7.30
CA SER A 80 -4.80 11.96 7.04
C SER A 80 -5.38 10.59 7.32
N ILE A 81 -6.38 10.51 8.20
CA ILE A 81 -6.95 9.24 8.65
C ILE A 81 -8.45 9.17 8.35
N VAL A 82 -8.87 8.06 7.75
CA VAL A 82 -10.28 7.68 7.57
C VAL A 82 -10.73 6.75 8.68
N LYS A 83 -11.97 6.94 9.16
CA LYS A 83 -12.68 5.97 9.99
C LYS A 83 -13.62 5.15 9.11
N SER A 84 -13.24 3.93 8.75
CA SER A 84 -14.13 3.07 7.98
C SER A 84 -15.27 2.53 8.86
N PRO A 85 -16.52 2.49 8.37
CA PRO A 85 -17.62 1.83 9.08
C PRO A 85 -17.48 0.30 9.05
N HIS A 86 -16.78 -0.24 8.05
CA HIS A 86 -16.58 -1.68 7.82
C HIS A 86 -15.13 -1.97 7.45
N ASN A 87 -14.64 -3.18 7.74
CA ASN A 87 -13.39 -3.65 7.16
C ASN A 87 -13.62 -3.94 5.67
N ILE A 88 -12.96 -3.20 4.79
CA ILE A 88 -13.05 -3.42 3.34
C ILE A 88 -11.75 -3.98 2.76
N GLY A 89 -10.84 -4.45 3.63
CA GLY A 89 -9.60 -5.10 3.22
C GLY A 89 -8.46 -4.15 2.90
N SER A 90 -7.37 -4.75 2.44
CA SER A 90 -6.16 -4.06 2.01
C SER A 90 -6.40 -3.13 0.81
N ILE A 91 -7.37 -3.44 -0.06
CA ILE A 91 -7.76 -2.59 -1.20
C ILE A 91 -8.15 -1.16 -0.79
N ALA A 92 -8.51 -0.95 0.48
CA ALA A 92 -8.96 0.34 0.98
C ALA A 92 -7.94 1.47 0.77
N ARG A 93 -6.65 1.16 0.84
CA ARG A 93 -5.56 2.12 0.60
C ARG A 93 -5.62 2.72 -0.81
N PHE A 94 -6.12 1.97 -1.79
CA PHE A 94 -6.27 2.47 -3.17
C PHE A 94 -7.41 3.48 -3.32
N TYR A 95 -8.35 3.59 -2.36
CA TYR A 95 -9.27 4.72 -2.36
C TYR A 95 -8.56 6.05 -2.08
N TRP A 96 -7.47 6.04 -1.30
CA TRP A 96 -6.59 7.20 -1.19
C TRP A 96 -5.89 7.48 -2.52
N ALA A 97 -5.31 6.46 -3.16
CA ALA A 97 -4.71 6.60 -4.49
C ALA A 97 -5.72 7.20 -5.49
N ARG A 98 -6.98 6.75 -5.47
CA ARG A 98 -8.05 7.30 -6.32
C ARG A 98 -8.35 8.76 -6.02
N LYS A 99 -8.41 9.14 -4.74
CA LYS A 99 -8.62 10.54 -4.35
C LYS A 99 -7.47 11.42 -4.81
N LEU A 100 -6.24 10.91 -4.72
CA LEU A 100 -5.03 11.59 -5.16
C LEU A 100 -4.96 11.74 -6.69
N GLU A 101 -5.31 10.69 -7.43
CA GLU A 101 -5.44 10.68 -8.89
C GLU A 101 -6.40 11.76 -9.39
N LEU A 102 -7.56 11.90 -8.73
CA LEU A 102 -8.58 12.89 -9.09
C LEU A 102 -8.14 14.34 -8.84
N VAL A 103 -7.13 14.57 -8.02
CA VAL A 103 -6.56 15.91 -7.75
C VAL A 103 -5.39 16.20 -8.68
N ARG A 104 -4.48 15.23 -8.85
CA ARG A 104 -3.32 15.30 -9.73
C ARG A 104 -3.04 13.91 -10.28
N SER A 105 -3.31 13.74 -11.57
CA SER A 105 -3.17 12.45 -12.24
C SER A 105 -1.71 11.97 -12.28
N GLY A 106 -1.52 10.66 -12.14
CA GLY A 106 -0.24 9.99 -12.38
C GLY A 106 0.86 10.34 -11.38
N ARG A 107 0.51 10.86 -10.19
CA ARG A 107 1.50 11.11 -9.14
C ARG A 107 2.00 9.81 -8.51
N ALA A 108 3.27 9.78 -8.13
CA ALA A 108 3.87 8.71 -7.36
C ALA A 108 3.22 8.62 -5.97
N VAL A 109 3.00 7.38 -5.52
CA VAL A 109 2.58 7.06 -4.15
C VAL A 109 3.35 5.83 -3.67
N VAL A 110 3.70 5.84 -2.40
CA VAL A 110 4.28 4.70 -1.69
C VAL A 110 3.18 3.99 -0.93
N VAL A 111 3.26 2.66 -0.86
CA VAL A 111 2.33 1.82 -0.11
C VAL A 111 3.11 1.04 0.95
N LEU A 112 2.60 1.03 2.18
CA LEU A 112 3.16 0.29 3.31
C LEU A 112 2.06 -0.48 4.06
N ASP A 113 2.44 -1.61 4.64
CA ASP A 113 1.62 -2.33 5.61
C ASP A 113 1.92 -1.88 7.05
N ASP A 114 0.97 -2.05 7.96
CA ASP A 114 1.08 -1.60 9.36
C ASP A 114 1.97 -2.51 10.24
N ASP A 115 2.48 -3.59 9.66
CA ASP A 115 3.39 -4.58 10.22
C ASP A 115 4.77 -4.61 9.53
N GLU A 116 5.12 -3.54 8.81
CA GLU A 116 6.45 -3.34 8.20
C GLU A 116 7.30 -2.36 9.02
N ASP A 117 8.55 -2.74 9.30
CA ASP A 117 9.62 -1.83 9.70
C ASP A 117 10.46 -1.48 8.47
N ILE A 118 10.73 -0.19 8.29
CA ILE A 118 11.49 0.38 7.17
C ILE A 118 12.76 1.07 7.66
N THR A 119 13.77 1.18 6.79
CA THR A 119 14.96 2.01 7.09
C THR A 119 14.64 3.49 6.95
N SER A 120 15.50 4.37 7.48
CA SER A 120 15.39 5.82 7.28
C SER A 120 15.59 6.27 5.82
N ARG A 121 16.10 5.39 4.94
CA ARG A 121 16.32 5.71 3.53
C ARG A 121 15.21 5.19 2.62
N PHE A 122 14.27 4.41 3.15
CA PHE A 122 13.26 3.72 2.37
C PHE A 122 12.50 4.64 1.40
N ILE A 123 12.03 5.82 1.86
CA ILE A 123 11.29 6.74 0.99
C ILE A 123 12.18 7.25 -0.15
N ALA A 124 13.44 7.62 0.13
CA ALA A 124 14.37 8.06 -0.91
C ALA A 124 14.71 6.94 -1.90
N GLU A 125 14.92 5.71 -1.41
CA GLU A 125 15.18 4.51 -2.22
C GLU A 125 13.98 4.15 -3.11
N ALA A 126 12.77 4.22 -2.57
CA ALA A 126 11.53 4.00 -3.30
C ALA A 126 11.34 5.05 -4.40
N VAL A 127 11.42 6.34 -4.04
CA VAL A 127 11.28 7.45 -5.00
C VAL A 127 12.35 7.39 -6.10
N GLY A 128 13.59 7.04 -5.75
CA GLY A 128 14.67 6.88 -6.73
C GLY A 128 14.45 5.75 -7.74
N GLN A 129 13.56 4.80 -7.43
CA GLN A 129 13.18 3.67 -8.28
C GLN A 129 11.76 3.81 -8.86
N TYR A 130 11.15 4.99 -8.72
CA TYR A 130 9.84 5.27 -9.30
C TYR A 130 9.87 5.24 -10.82
N ASP A 131 8.90 4.54 -11.41
CA ASP A 131 8.58 4.63 -12.83
C ASP A 131 7.05 4.75 -12.97
N ALA A 132 6.60 5.72 -13.76
CA ALA A 132 5.19 5.99 -13.93
C ALA A 132 4.44 4.85 -14.66
N SER A 133 5.15 3.98 -15.40
CA SER A 133 4.60 2.82 -16.08
C SER A 133 4.86 1.50 -15.35
N ALA A 134 5.22 1.52 -14.07
CA ALA A 134 5.46 0.30 -13.31
C ALA A 134 4.85 0.33 -11.90
N VAL A 135 4.61 -0.86 -11.36
CA VAL A 135 4.47 -1.12 -9.93
C VAL A 135 5.78 -1.74 -9.46
N THR A 136 6.53 -1.00 -8.66
CA THR A 136 7.82 -1.45 -8.13
C THR A 136 7.65 -1.82 -6.66
N ALA A 137 7.78 -3.10 -6.32
CA ALA A 137 7.44 -3.63 -4.99
C ALA A 137 8.56 -4.47 -4.37
N TRP A 138 8.72 -4.35 -3.05
CA TRP A 138 9.68 -5.15 -2.29
C TRP A 138 9.26 -6.61 -2.25
N TRP A 139 7.97 -6.91 -2.02
CA TRP A 139 7.46 -8.27 -2.06
C TRP A 139 7.16 -8.69 -3.50
N ALA A 140 8.17 -9.15 -4.24
CA ALA A 140 8.06 -9.48 -5.66
C ALA A 140 8.52 -10.92 -5.95
N TRP A 141 7.75 -11.60 -6.80
CA TRP A 141 7.90 -13.03 -7.08
C TRP A 141 7.86 -13.33 -8.59
N ARG A 142 8.61 -14.35 -8.98
CA ARG A 142 8.55 -15.00 -10.29
C ARG A 142 7.87 -16.36 -10.15
N PHE A 143 6.96 -16.68 -11.06
CA PHE A 143 6.32 -17.99 -11.15
C PHE A 143 7.22 -18.97 -11.89
N LYS A 144 7.34 -20.20 -11.37
CA LYS A 144 8.08 -21.29 -12.00
C LYS A 144 7.17 -22.20 -12.84
N SER A 145 5.88 -22.17 -12.55
CA SER A 145 4.84 -22.85 -13.32
C SER A 145 3.53 -22.06 -13.25
N GLY A 146 2.46 -22.58 -13.88
CA GLY A 146 1.13 -21.97 -13.81
C GLY A 146 0.46 -22.08 -12.43
N TYR A 147 1.08 -22.74 -11.45
CA TYR A 147 0.54 -22.86 -10.10
C TYR A 147 1.03 -21.72 -9.21
N TYR A 148 0.10 -20.96 -8.63
CA TYR A 148 0.36 -19.75 -7.84
C TYR A 148 1.45 -19.88 -6.75
N TRP A 149 1.50 -21.02 -6.06
CA TRP A 149 2.47 -21.23 -4.98
C TRP A 149 3.84 -21.72 -5.47
N ASP A 150 3.96 -22.13 -6.73
CA ASP A 150 5.24 -22.52 -7.32
C ASP A 150 5.97 -21.29 -7.84
N ARG A 151 6.59 -20.57 -6.91
CA ARG A 151 7.19 -19.26 -7.13
C ARG A 151 8.48 -19.07 -6.32
N GLU A 152 9.29 -18.11 -6.74
CA GLU A 152 10.49 -17.68 -6.01
C GLU A 152 10.60 -16.17 -5.97
N PHE A 153 11.34 -15.65 -4.98
CA PHE A 153 11.60 -14.22 -4.90
C PHE A 153 12.37 -13.77 -6.14
N ALA A 154 11.89 -12.69 -6.75
CA ALA A 154 12.59 -12.06 -7.86
C ALA A 154 13.81 -11.29 -7.34
N GLY A 155 14.95 -11.47 -8.03
CA GLY A 155 16.13 -10.63 -7.89
C GLY A 155 15.94 -9.25 -8.56
N PRO A 156 16.82 -8.27 -8.25
CA PRO A 156 16.82 -6.98 -8.94
C PRO A 156 16.97 -7.14 -10.46
N GLY A 157 16.05 -6.54 -11.22
CA GLY A 157 16.06 -6.60 -12.69
C GLY A 157 15.55 -7.91 -13.30
N GLU A 158 15.13 -8.88 -12.50
CA GLU A 158 14.51 -10.11 -12.99
C GLU A 158 13.03 -9.89 -13.36
N PRO A 159 12.45 -10.77 -14.22
CA PRO A 159 11.01 -10.78 -14.46
C PRO A 159 10.21 -10.98 -13.16
N VAL A 160 9.10 -10.26 -13.04
CA VAL A 160 8.18 -10.33 -11.91
C VAL A 160 6.78 -10.63 -12.40
N ASP A 161 6.15 -11.66 -11.84
CA ASP A 161 4.79 -12.08 -12.17
C ASP A 161 3.79 -11.70 -11.07
N HIS A 162 4.28 -11.47 -9.85
CA HIS A 162 3.43 -11.16 -8.70
C HIS A 162 4.11 -10.20 -7.72
N VAL A 163 3.34 -9.22 -7.24
CA VAL A 163 3.76 -8.22 -6.26
C VAL A 163 2.77 -8.11 -5.10
N GLY A 164 3.30 -7.94 -3.90
CA GLY A 164 2.56 -7.46 -2.73
C GLY A 164 2.57 -5.92 -2.71
N PRO A 165 1.45 -5.23 -2.43
CA PRO A 165 1.42 -3.78 -2.35
C PRO A 165 2.22 -3.20 -1.17
N GLY A 166 2.34 -3.93 -0.05
CA GLY A 166 3.23 -3.55 1.06
C GLY A 166 4.67 -3.36 0.57
N GLY A 167 5.33 -2.30 1.03
CA GLY A 167 6.65 -1.94 0.55
C GLY A 167 6.75 -1.66 -0.95
N SER A 168 5.81 -0.91 -1.54
CA SER A 168 5.83 -0.60 -2.98
C SER A 168 5.76 0.89 -3.30
N ILE A 169 6.13 1.25 -4.53
CA ILE A 169 5.91 2.55 -5.13
C ILE A 169 5.26 2.38 -6.51
N LEU A 170 4.26 3.21 -6.79
CA LEU A 170 3.45 3.12 -8.01
C LEU A 170 2.84 4.47 -8.40
N SER A 171 2.43 4.58 -9.65
CA SER A 171 1.67 5.72 -10.15
C SER A 171 0.19 5.60 -9.79
N THR A 172 -0.42 6.68 -9.33
CA THR A 172 -1.88 6.77 -9.12
C THR A 172 -2.71 6.54 -10.38
N ALA A 173 -2.10 6.64 -11.57
CA ALA A 173 -2.72 6.33 -12.85
C ALA A 173 -3.25 4.88 -12.92
N ILE A 174 -2.68 3.95 -12.15
CA ILE A 174 -3.14 2.56 -12.11
C ILE A 174 -4.58 2.41 -11.60
N VAL A 175 -5.07 3.38 -10.84
CA VAL A 175 -6.45 3.43 -10.34
C VAL A 175 -7.30 4.52 -11.01
N ALA A 176 -6.83 5.01 -12.17
CA ALA A 176 -7.54 6.00 -12.97
C ALA A 176 -8.81 5.41 -13.63
N ASP A 177 -8.79 4.14 -14.02
CA ASP A 177 -9.99 3.44 -14.45
C ASP A 177 -10.76 2.91 -13.21
N PRO A 178 -12.05 3.27 -13.04
CA PRO A 178 -12.90 2.69 -12.00
C PRO A 178 -12.96 1.15 -11.99
N SER A 179 -12.67 0.49 -13.11
CA SER A 179 -12.60 -0.97 -13.22
C SER A 179 -11.63 -1.60 -12.23
N PHE A 180 -10.59 -0.88 -11.77
CA PHE A 180 -9.72 -1.33 -10.68
C PHE A 180 -10.51 -1.70 -9.41
N PHE A 181 -11.58 -0.96 -9.11
CA PHE A 181 -12.39 -1.17 -7.91
C PHE A 181 -13.62 -2.04 -8.14
N THR A 182 -14.09 -2.14 -9.39
CA THR A 182 -15.34 -2.83 -9.72
C THR A 182 -15.14 -4.15 -10.46
N GLY A 183 -13.95 -4.41 -10.99
CA GLY A 183 -13.61 -5.63 -11.72
C GLY A 183 -13.22 -6.80 -10.81
N ILE A 184 -12.81 -6.52 -9.56
CA ILE A 184 -12.49 -7.56 -8.59
C ILE A 184 -13.77 -8.23 -8.06
N PRO A 185 -13.93 -9.56 -8.20
CA PRO A 185 -15.09 -10.26 -7.66
C PRO A 185 -15.18 -10.14 -6.13
N ASP A 186 -16.40 -10.09 -5.61
CA ASP A 186 -16.67 -9.85 -4.19
C ASP A 186 -15.97 -10.86 -3.26
N GLU A 187 -15.89 -12.13 -3.67
CA GLU A 187 -15.21 -13.18 -2.89
C GLU A 187 -13.68 -12.98 -2.78
N PHE A 188 -13.08 -12.18 -3.67
CA PHE A 188 -11.63 -11.95 -3.74
C PHE A 188 -11.22 -10.54 -3.32
N ARG A 189 -12.15 -9.68 -2.88
CA ARG A 189 -11.88 -8.26 -2.55
C ARG A 189 -10.78 -8.01 -1.52
N MET A 190 -10.41 -9.02 -0.73
CA MET A 190 -9.35 -8.95 0.27
C MET A 190 -7.95 -9.27 -0.29
N LEU A 191 -7.85 -9.68 -1.56
CA LEU A 191 -6.63 -10.15 -2.22
C LEU A 191 -6.13 -9.09 -3.22
N ASP A 192 -5.81 -7.90 -2.73
CA ASP A 192 -5.33 -6.81 -3.57
C ASP A 192 -3.96 -7.09 -4.19
N ASP A 193 -3.13 -7.95 -3.59
CA ASP A 193 -1.87 -8.42 -4.16
C ASP A 193 -2.05 -9.21 -5.46
N VAL A 194 -2.91 -10.23 -5.43
CA VAL A 194 -3.24 -11.05 -6.61
C VAL A 194 -3.94 -10.19 -7.67
N TRP A 195 -4.88 -9.33 -7.25
CA TRP A 195 -5.59 -8.43 -8.15
C TRP A 195 -4.65 -7.43 -8.82
N LEU A 196 -3.81 -6.73 -8.05
CA LEU A 196 -2.87 -5.74 -8.56
C LEU A 196 -1.90 -6.37 -9.55
N SER A 197 -1.37 -7.55 -9.22
CA SER A 197 -0.43 -8.29 -10.07
C SER A 197 -1.00 -8.66 -11.44
N HIS A 198 -2.31 -8.91 -11.50
CA HIS A 198 -2.99 -9.16 -12.77
C HIS A 198 -3.41 -7.87 -13.48
N TYR A 199 -3.97 -6.92 -12.72
CA TYR A 199 -4.55 -5.69 -13.26
C TYR A 199 -3.49 -4.77 -13.87
N ALA A 200 -2.34 -4.61 -13.22
CA ALA A 200 -1.25 -3.73 -13.69
C ALA A 200 -0.82 -4.09 -15.13
N PRO A 201 -0.36 -5.33 -15.42
CA PRO A 201 0.03 -5.72 -16.77
C PRO A 201 -1.10 -5.59 -17.80
N ALA A 202 -2.32 -5.97 -17.43
CA ALA A 202 -3.50 -5.83 -18.31
C ALA A 202 -3.79 -4.37 -18.70
N HIS A 203 -3.30 -3.40 -17.92
CA HIS A 203 -3.44 -1.97 -18.16
C HIS A 203 -2.11 -1.29 -18.53
N GLY A 204 -1.12 -2.07 -18.98
CA GLY A 204 0.14 -1.56 -19.52
C GLY A 204 1.17 -1.12 -18.47
N PHE A 205 1.01 -1.52 -17.22
CA PHE A 205 2.03 -1.32 -16.17
C PHE A 205 2.89 -2.57 -16.00
N GLU A 206 4.21 -2.39 -15.96
CA GLU A 206 5.14 -3.46 -15.62
C GLU A 206 5.12 -3.77 -14.11
N LEU A 207 5.52 -4.99 -13.74
CA LEU A 207 5.84 -5.34 -12.36
C LEU A 207 7.35 -5.40 -12.20
N ARG A 208 7.88 -4.80 -11.12
CA ARG A 208 9.32 -4.75 -10.85
C ARG A 208 9.63 -5.01 -9.39
N LYS A 209 10.82 -5.57 -9.14
CA LYS A 209 11.37 -5.73 -7.80
C LYS A 209 11.93 -4.39 -7.31
N LEU A 210 11.47 -3.92 -6.15
CA LEU A 210 12.07 -2.80 -5.42
C LEU A 210 13.30 -3.28 -4.67
N VAL A 211 14.41 -2.57 -4.83
CA VAL A 211 15.64 -2.81 -4.06
C VAL A 211 15.61 -1.94 -2.81
N THR A 212 15.26 -2.54 -1.68
CA THR A 212 15.17 -1.90 -0.36
C THR A 212 15.17 -2.96 0.73
N ASP A 213 15.42 -2.53 1.96
CA ASP A 213 15.29 -3.36 3.16
C ASP A 213 13.98 -3.06 3.90
N ILE A 214 13.17 -4.11 4.11
CA ILE A 214 11.94 -4.09 4.91
C ILE A 214 11.95 -5.34 5.79
N ARG A 215 11.46 -5.19 7.01
CA ARG A 215 11.29 -6.29 7.96
C ARG A 215 9.85 -6.38 8.41
N PHE A 216 9.27 -7.58 8.35
CA PHE A 216 7.98 -7.83 9.00
C PHE A 216 8.11 -7.93 10.52
N VAL A 217 7.12 -7.40 11.23
CA VAL A 217 6.96 -7.51 12.68
C VAL A 217 5.58 -8.07 13.03
N LEU A 218 5.39 -8.62 14.23
CA LEU A 218 4.10 -9.14 14.72
C LEU A 218 3.44 -10.21 13.82
N ASP A 219 4.26 -11.15 13.31
CA ASP A 219 3.83 -12.22 12.37
C ASP A 219 2.64 -13.06 12.90
N GLU A 220 2.51 -13.18 14.22
CA GLU A 220 1.43 -13.89 14.92
C GLU A 220 0.02 -13.33 14.65
N THR A 221 -0.07 -12.09 14.16
CA THR A 221 -1.35 -11.40 13.87
C THR A 221 -1.67 -11.33 12.38
N ASN A 222 -0.83 -11.95 11.53
CA ASN A 222 -0.94 -11.86 10.09
C ASN A 222 -2.19 -12.60 9.57
N GLN A 223 -2.92 -12.00 8.63
CA GLN A 223 -4.14 -12.59 8.06
C GLN A 223 -3.86 -13.75 7.09
N PHE A 224 -2.58 -14.05 6.83
CA PHE A 224 -2.12 -15.05 5.87
C PHE A 224 -2.80 -16.43 6.01
N HIS A 225 -3.02 -16.91 7.24
CA HIS A 225 -3.53 -18.26 7.49
C HIS A 225 -4.98 -18.50 7.02
N GLY A 226 -5.78 -17.46 6.84
CA GLY A 226 -7.17 -17.59 6.34
C GLY A 226 -7.30 -17.48 4.82
N GLN A 227 -6.22 -17.18 4.10
CA GLN A 227 -6.26 -16.78 2.69
C GLN A 227 -5.45 -17.71 1.77
N SER A 228 -4.70 -18.67 2.31
CA SER A 228 -3.80 -19.54 1.54
C SER A 228 -4.51 -20.31 0.42
N ASP A 229 -5.75 -20.74 0.65
CA ASP A 229 -6.50 -21.53 -0.32
C ASP A 229 -7.25 -20.65 -1.34
N ILE A 230 -7.46 -19.38 -1.01
CA ILE A 230 -8.20 -18.44 -1.85
C ILE A 230 -7.28 -17.83 -2.92
N LYS A 231 -6.00 -17.58 -2.61
CA LYS A 231 -5.07 -16.97 -3.57
C LYS A 231 -4.86 -17.79 -4.86
N PRO A 232 -4.62 -19.12 -4.82
CA PRO A 232 -4.56 -19.92 -6.04
C PRO A 232 -5.87 -19.93 -6.81
N ARG A 233 -7.01 -20.02 -6.11
CA ARG A 233 -8.33 -19.98 -6.74
C ARG A 233 -8.56 -18.67 -7.48
N PHE A 234 -8.14 -17.54 -6.91
CA PHE A 234 -8.27 -16.25 -7.54
C PHE A 234 -7.33 -16.11 -8.74
N HIS A 235 -6.08 -16.54 -8.60
CA HIS A 235 -5.13 -16.58 -9.71
C HIS A 235 -5.69 -17.39 -10.90
N ASP A 236 -6.19 -18.61 -10.64
CA ASP A 236 -6.79 -19.46 -11.67
C ASP A 236 -8.05 -18.83 -12.29
N TYR A 237 -8.86 -18.14 -11.48
CA TYR A 237 -10.01 -17.39 -11.98
C TYR A 237 -9.58 -16.32 -12.98
N LEU A 238 -8.55 -15.53 -12.64
CA LEU A 238 -8.05 -14.46 -13.48
C LEU A 238 -7.41 -14.99 -14.77
N VAL A 239 -6.65 -16.08 -14.72
CA VAL A 239 -6.07 -16.72 -15.92
C VAL A 239 -7.14 -17.22 -16.89
N ARG A 240 -8.32 -17.65 -16.39
CA ARG A 240 -9.40 -18.17 -17.23
C ARG A 240 -10.33 -17.11 -17.81
N HIS A 241 -10.41 -15.94 -17.18
CA HIS A 241 -11.40 -14.90 -17.51
C HIS A 241 -10.78 -13.55 -17.90
N GLY A 242 -9.46 -13.41 -17.81
CA GLY A 242 -8.70 -12.24 -18.26
C GLY A 242 -8.25 -12.30 -19.71
#